data_AF-A0A925ZMX8-F1
#
_entry.id   AF-A0A925ZMX8-F1
#
_cell.length_a   1.000
_cell.length_b   1.000
_cell.length_c   1.000
_cell.angle_alpha   90.00
_cell.angle_beta   90.00
_cell.angle_gamma   90.00
#
_symmetry.space_group_name_H-M   'P 1'
#
loop_
_entity.id
_entity.type
_entity.pdbx_description
1 polymer ?
#
loop_
_entity_poly.entity_id
_entity_poly.type
_entity_poly.pdbx_seq_one_letter_code
_entity_poly.pdbx_strand_id
1 'polypeptide(L)'
;MCVMLGLADSAVLMDASVSVGAVVGEQDGVVMNEGACSVVGLPKNEAQGLPSADEIAAELYVPPVEPGDAELPPVPECVDQDPEAVPHEPVSLASISATLFESSCSYSSCHGPGGAGGINLRADDLYAELFGHEVRANTSMPLVTPGDPDKSWLYTLLSQCEPTDDDGNAVTHMPYNAPTLARPELVAKVRAWIEAGAPE
;
A
#
# COMPACT_ATOMS: atom_id res chain seq x y z
N MET A 1 -4.24 -11.13 7.13
CA MET A 1 -4.70 -12.31 6.37
C MET A 1 -4.29 -13.57 7.13
N CYS A 2 -5.04 -13.96 8.16
CA CYS A 2 -4.63 -15.02 9.09
C CYS A 2 -5.71 -16.10 9.34
N VAL A 3 -6.78 -16.15 8.54
CA VAL A 3 -7.97 -16.97 8.88
C VAL A 3 -8.10 -18.26 8.05
N MET A 4 -7.22 -18.53 7.08
CA MET A 4 -7.34 -19.75 6.23
C MET A 4 -6.23 -20.79 6.43
N LEU A 5 -5.34 -20.66 7.42
CA LEU A 5 -4.32 -21.68 7.71
C LEU A 5 -4.86 -22.83 8.57
N GLY A 6 -5.92 -22.60 9.36
CA GLY A 6 -6.50 -23.62 10.26
C GLY A 6 -7.23 -24.77 9.55
N LEU A 7 -7.45 -24.66 8.24
CA LEU A 7 -8.08 -25.70 7.41
C LEU A 7 -7.10 -26.33 6.42
N ALA A 8 -5.80 -26.01 6.50
CA ALA A 8 -4.77 -26.65 5.69
C ALA A 8 -4.76 -28.17 5.89
N ASP A 9 -5.03 -28.64 7.10
CA ASP A 9 -5.12 -30.07 7.46
C ASP A 9 -6.53 -30.65 7.31
N SER A 10 -7.52 -29.87 6.85
CA SER A 10 -8.87 -30.38 6.60
C SER A 10 -8.85 -31.44 5.49
N ALA A 11 -9.57 -32.54 5.69
CA ALA A 11 -9.75 -33.58 4.68
C ALA A 11 -10.60 -33.11 3.48
N VAL A 12 -11.31 -31.99 3.63
CA VAL A 12 -12.17 -31.42 2.59
C VAL A 12 -11.85 -29.95 2.33
N LEU A 13 -11.92 -29.54 1.07
CA LEU A 13 -12.04 -28.16 0.64
C LEU A 13 -13.51 -27.76 0.80
N MET A 14 -13.76 -26.70 1.56
CA MET A 14 -15.10 -26.18 1.76
C MET A 14 -15.30 -24.98 0.86
N ASP A 15 -16.32 -25.05 0.01
CA ASP A 15 -16.85 -23.89 -0.71
C ASP A 15 -18.17 -23.49 -0.06
N ALA A 16 -18.24 -22.25 0.42
CA ALA A 16 -19.41 -21.69 1.06
C ALA A 16 -19.86 -20.48 0.23
N SER A 17 -21.06 -20.56 -0.32
CA SER A 17 -21.61 -19.54 -1.20
C SER A 17 -23.04 -19.18 -0.81
N VAL A 18 -23.44 -17.95 -1.11
CA VAL A 18 -24.84 -17.52 -1.12
C VAL A 18 -25.22 -17.27 -2.56
N SER A 19 -26.02 -18.15 -3.15
CA SER A 19 -26.39 -18.07 -4.57
C SER A 19 -27.58 -17.15 -4.85
N VAL A 20 -28.44 -16.93 -3.85
CA VAL A 20 -29.57 -15.99 -3.90
C VAL A 20 -29.73 -15.34 -2.54
N GLY A 21 -29.80 -14.01 -2.51
CA GLY A 21 -30.10 -13.20 -1.32
C GLY A 21 -31.28 -12.26 -1.54
N ALA A 22 -31.88 -11.80 -0.45
CA ALA A 22 -32.94 -10.81 -0.42
C ALA A 22 -32.62 -9.74 0.63
N VAL A 23 -33.04 -8.50 0.35
CA VAL A 23 -32.98 -7.41 1.32
C VAL A 23 -34.00 -7.68 2.43
N VAL A 24 -33.55 -7.68 3.68
CA VAL A 24 -34.40 -7.95 4.86
C VAL A 24 -34.62 -6.72 5.74
N GLY A 25 -33.91 -5.62 5.48
CA GLY A 25 -34.11 -4.37 6.19
C GLY A 25 -32.92 -3.43 6.07
N GLU A 26 -32.95 -2.36 6.84
CA GLU A 26 -31.86 -1.42 6.99
C GLU A 26 -31.56 -1.27 8.49
N GLN A 27 -30.29 -1.40 8.87
CA GLN A 27 -29.83 -1.19 10.24
C GLN A 27 -28.69 -0.20 10.24
N ASP A 28 -28.84 0.90 10.97
CA ASP A 28 -27.84 1.97 11.09
C ASP A 28 -27.36 2.53 9.74
N GLY A 29 -28.26 2.66 8.77
CA GLY A 29 -27.95 3.14 7.41
C GLY A 29 -27.41 2.07 6.46
N VAL A 30 -27.29 0.81 6.90
CA VAL A 30 -26.77 -0.31 6.11
C VAL A 30 -27.91 -1.23 5.68
N VAL A 31 -28.04 -1.44 4.37
CA VAL A 31 -29.00 -2.39 3.80
C VAL A 31 -28.56 -3.82 4.11
N MET A 32 -29.36 -4.51 4.92
CA MET A 32 -29.13 -5.88 5.34
C MET A 32 -29.68 -6.84 4.30
N ASN A 33 -28.86 -7.81 3.90
CA ASN A 33 -29.22 -8.87 2.97
C ASN A 33 -29.09 -10.22 3.66
N GLU A 34 -30.07 -11.09 3.48
CA GLU A 34 -30.02 -12.49 3.92
C GLU A 34 -30.21 -13.41 2.73
N GLY A 35 -29.55 -14.56 2.77
CA GLY A 35 -29.68 -15.60 1.77
C GLY A 35 -29.33 -16.95 2.37
N ALA A 36 -29.82 -18.03 1.74
CA ALA A 36 -29.47 -19.37 2.17
C ALA A 36 -28.00 -19.63 1.86
N CYS A 37 -27.20 -19.93 2.89
CA CYS A 37 -25.84 -20.41 2.70
C CYS A 37 -25.87 -21.85 2.22
N SER A 38 -25.23 -22.11 1.07
CA SER A 38 -24.89 -23.46 0.64
C SER A 38 -23.42 -23.72 0.93
N VAL A 39 -23.13 -24.86 1.55
CA VAL A 39 -21.76 -25.31 1.78
C VAL A 39 -21.56 -26.64 1.09
N VAL A 40 -20.54 -26.73 0.24
CA VAL A 40 -20.13 -27.97 -0.41
C VAL A 40 -18.74 -28.34 0.08
N GLY A 41 -18.61 -29.55 0.62
CA GLY A 41 -17.32 -30.15 0.94
C GLY A 41 -16.84 -31.02 -0.21
N LEU A 42 -15.75 -30.63 -0.86
CA LEU A 42 -15.09 -31.43 -1.88
C LEU A 42 -13.88 -32.14 -1.23
N PRO A 43 -13.70 -33.47 -1.41
CA PRO A 43 -12.49 -34.12 -0.96
C PRO A 43 -11.28 -33.54 -1.69
N LYS A 44 -10.18 -33.36 -0.98
CA LYS A 44 -8.91 -32.97 -1.60
C LYS A 44 -8.45 -34.07 -2.55
N ASN A 45 -7.91 -33.68 -3.71
CA ASN A 45 -7.16 -34.62 -4.53
C ASN A 45 -5.77 -34.87 -3.91
N GLU A 46 -5.04 -35.89 -4.37
CA GLU A 46 -3.72 -36.23 -3.83
C GLU A 46 -2.70 -35.08 -3.97
N ALA A 47 -2.83 -34.26 -5.00
CA ALA A 47 -1.97 -33.09 -5.23
C ALA A 47 -2.28 -31.89 -4.30
N GLN A 48 -3.35 -31.95 -3.52
CA GLN A 48 -3.76 -30.93 -2.54
C GLN A 48 -3.43 -31.33 -1.10
N GLY A 49 -2.66 -32.40 -0.92
CA GLY A 49 -2.14 -32.83 0.37
C GLY A 49 -1.01 -31.94 0.88
N LEU A 50 -0.56 -32.22 2.10
CA LEU A 50 0.70 -31.66 2.59
C LEU A 50 1.87 -32.16 1.71
N PRO A 51 2.93 -31.36 1.54
CA PRO A 51 4.14 -31.82 0.89
C PRO A 51 4.65 -33.11 1.54
N SER A 52 5.06 -34.07 0.72
CA SER A 52 5.72 -35.29 1.17
C SER A 52 7.09 -34.99 1.78
N ALA A 53 7.62 -35.94 2.56
CA ALA A 53 8.96 -35.82 3.14
C ALA A 53 10.04 -35.65 2.06
N ASP A 54 9.87 -36.30 0.91
CA ASP A 54 10.78 -36.20 -0.22
C ASP A 54 10.69 -34.82 -0.89
N GLU A 55 9.49 -34.24 -1.04
CA GLU A 55 9.30 -32.88 -1.54
C GLU A 55 9.89 -31.81 -0.60
N ILE A 56 9.79 -32.03 0.72
CA ILE A 56 10.38 -31.13 1.72
C ILE A 56 11.92 -31.22 1.71
N ALA A 57 12.47 -32.41 1.47
CA ALA A 57 13.91 -32.66 1.46
C ALA A 57 14.56 -32.33 0.10
N ALA A 58 13.78 -32.22 -0.96
CA ALA A 58 14.26 -31.86 -2.29
C ALA A 58 14.79 -30.41 -2.34
N GLU A 59 15.68 -30.13 -3.28
CA GLU A 59 16.05 -28.75 -3.58
C GLU A 59 14.83 -27.98 -4.10
N LEU A 60 14.74 -26.70 -3.75
CA LEU A 60 13.65 -25.83 -4.18
C LEU A 60 13.59 -25.82 -5.71
N TYR A 61 12.57 -26.45 -6.27
CA TYR A 61 12.31 -26.40 -7.70
C TYR A 61 11.84 -24.99 -8.08
N VAL A 62 12.74 -24.24 -8.69
CA VAL A 62 12.41 -23.00 -9.40
C VAL A 62 12.14 -23.40 -10.86
N PRO A 63 10.91 -23.22 -11.39
CA PRO A 63 10.62 -23.51 -12.78
C PRO A 63 11.65 -22.84 -13.69
N PRO A 64 12.10 -23.51 -14.77
CA PRO A 64 13.00 -22.88 -15.73
C PRO A 64 12.30 -21.64 -16.30
N VAL A 65 13.06 -20.56 -16.43
CA VAL A 65 12.58 -19.34 -17.07
C VAL A 65 12.15 -19.70 -18.49
N GLU A 66 10.90 -19.42 -18.86
CA GLU A 66 10.43 -19.61 -20.22
C GLU A 66 11.34 -18.80 -21.17
N PRO A 67 11.69 -19.28 -22.37
CA PRO A 67 12.62 -18.58 -23.25
C PRO A 67 12.25 -17.12 -23.54
N GLY A 68 10.95 -16.79 -23.52
CA GLY A 68 10.46 -15.41 -23.67
C GLY A 68 10.58 -14.56 -22.41
N ASP A 69 10.66 -15.16 -21.23
CA ASP A 69 10.80 -14.47 -19.94
C ASP A 69 12.26 -14.14 -19.64
N ALA A 70 13.21 -14.87 -20.23
CA ALA A 70 14.66 -14.60 -20.09
C ALA A 70 15.08 -13.26 -20.71
N GLU A 71 14.26 -12.73 -21.62
CA GLU A 71 14.45 -11.43 -22.28
C GLU A 71 13.72 -10.29 -21.54
N LEU A 72 12.96 -10.59 -20.48
CA LEU A 72 12.31 -9.55 -19.70
C LEU A 72 13.36 -8.64 -19.06
N PRO A 73 13.13 -7.32 -19.07
CA PRO A 73 14.03 -6.39 -18.40
C PRO A 73 14.10 -6.75 -16.91
N PRO A 74 15.28 -6.61 -16.28
CA PRO A 74 15.39 -6.79 -14.84
C PRO A 74 14.44 -5.81 -14.12
N VAL A 75 14.08 -6.14 -12.88
CA VAL A 75 13.37 -5.20 -12.01
C VAL A 75 14.17 -3.89 -11.99
N PRO A 76 13.56 -2.74 -12.32
CA PRO A 76 14.27 -1.47 -12.31
C PRO A 76 14.89 -1.22 -10.94
N GLU A 77 16.16 -0.81 -10.92
CA GLU A 77 16.77 -0.30 -9.69
C GLU A 77 16.03 0.98 -9.27
N CYS A 78 15.74 1.08 -7.97
CA CYS A 78 15.19 2.30 -7.42
C CYS A 78 16.26 3.40 -7.47
N VAL A 79 15.88 4.59 -7.94
CA VAL A 79 16.73 5.78 -7.96
C VAL A 79 16.01 6.89 -7.21
N ASP A 80 16.75 7.59 -6.36
CA ASP A 80 16.25 8.78 -5.66
C ASP A 80 15.74 9.82 -6.66
N GLN A 81 14.80 10.64 -6.21
CA GLN A 81 14.16 11.62 -7.09
C GLN A 81 15.13 12.70 -7.53
N ASP A 82 15.03 13.05 -8.82
CA ASP A 82 15.78 14.15 -9.39
C ASP A 82 15.30 15.50 -8.80
N PRO A 83 16.15 16.25 -8.08
CA PRO A 83 15.79 17.56 -7.56
C PRO A 83 15.61 18.61 -8.68
N GLU A 84 15.92 18.31 -9.93
CA GLU A 84 15.66 19.22 -11.07
C GLU A 84 14.37 18.86 -11.82
N ALA A 85 13.64 17.84 -11.37
CA ALA A 85 12.38 17.43 -12.00
C ALA A 85 11.35 18.58 -11.99
N VAL A 86 10.72 18.80 -13.14
CA VAL A 86 9.69 19.83 -13.31
C VAL A 86 8.39 19.36 -12.65
N PRO A 87 7.78 20.15 -11.75
CA PRO A 87 6.53 19.76 -11.11
C PRO A 87 5.39 19.68 -12.12
N HIS A 88 4.56 18.66 -11.98
CA HIS A 88 3.31 18.60 -12.73
C HIS A 88 2.37 19.70 -12.22
N GLU A 89 1.80 20.50 -13.12
CA GLU A 89 0.87 21.57 -12.75
C GLU A 89 -0.60 21.07 -12.66
N PRO A 90 -1.50 21.74 -11.91
CA PRO A 90 -1.20 22.82 -10.98
C PRO A 90 -0.52 22.30 -9.70
N VAL A 91 0.36 23.11 -9.11
CA VAL A 91 0.92 22.87 -7.77
C VAL A 91 -0.06 23.36 -6.69
N SER A 92 -0.84 22.45 -6.11
CA SER A 92 -1.75 22.70 -4.99
C SER A 92 -2.02 21.43 -4.19
N LEU A 93 -2.46 21.55 -2.93
CA LEU A 93 -2.83 20.39 -2.11
C LEU A 93 -3.95 19.57 -2.78
N ALA A 94 -4.96 20.24 -3.35
CA ALA A 94 -6.04 19.57 -4.09
C ALA A 94 -5.52 18.74 -5.29
N SER A 95 -4.55 19.28 -6.03
CA SER A 95 -3.92 18.59 -7.17
C SER A 95 -3.05 17.42 -6.70
N ILE A 96 -2.32 17.58 -5.59
CA ILE A 96 -1.54 16.50 -4.97
C ILE A 96 -2.47 15.37 -4.51
N SER A 97 -3.58 15.70 -3.83
CA SER A 97 -4.58 14.73 -3.41
C SER A 97 -5.06 13.89 -4.60
N ALA A 98 -5.52 14.55 -5.65
CA ALA A 98 -6.12 13.89 -6.81
C ALA A 98 -5.14 13.07 -7.65
N THR A 99 -3.87 13.49 -7.74
CA THR A 99 -2.89 12.89 -8.67
C THR A 99 -1.87 11.96 -8.02
N LEU A 100 -1.73 12.00 -6.70
CA LEU A 100 -0.77 11.19 -5.95
C LEU A 100 -1.44 10.43 -4.81
N PHE A 101 -2.12 11.11 -3.89
CA PHE A 101 -2.65 10.45 -2.70
C PHE A 101 -3.80 9.50 -3.03
N GLU A 102 -4.82 9.98 -3.73
CA GLU A 102 -6.01 9.18 -4.07
C GLU A 102 -5.67 8.02 -5.01
N SER A 103 -4.71 8.21 -5.90
CA SER A 103 -4.32 7.21 -6.90
C SER A 103 -3.46 6.08 -6.33
N SER A 104 -2.74 6.30 -5.22
CA SER A 104 -1.65 5.40 -4.83
C SER A 104 -1.46 5.21 -3.32
N CYS A 105 -2.03 6.07 -2.47
CA CYS A 105 -1.73 6.08 -1.03
C CYS A 105 -2.98 5.87 -0.17
N SER A 106 -4.11 6.46 -0.57
CA SER A 106 -5.30 6.62 0.27
C SER A 106 -6.16 5.36 0.44
N TYR A 107 -5.64 4.16 0.15
CA TYR A 107 -6.37 2.91 0.40
C TYR A 107 -6.60 2.71 1.90
N SER A 108 -7.74 2.11 2.28
CA SER A 108 -8.13 1.94 3.70
C SER A 108 -7.08 1.20 4.53
N SER A 109 -6.37 0.23 3.94
CA SER A 109 -5.29 -0.51 4.58
C SER A 109 -3.97 0.26 4.71
N CYS A 110 -3.78 1.32 3.93
CA CYS A 110 -2.53 2.06 3.84
C CYS A 110 -2.65 3.43 4.51
N HIS A 111 -3.45 4.35 3.98
CA HIS A 111 -3.62 5.69 4.53
C HIS A 111 -5.08 6.17 4.49
N GLY A 112 -6.02 5.28 4.82
CA GLY A 112 -7.39 5.65 5.15
C GLY A 112 -7.64 5.66 6.66
N PRO A 113 -8.90 5.73 7.11
CA PRO A 113 -9.23 5.67 8.53
C PRO A 113 -8.67 4.40 9.20
N GLY A 114 -7.73 4.56 10.13
CA GLY A 114 -7.03 3.44 10.79
C GLY A 114 -5.94 2.77 9.95
N GLY A 115 -5.47 3.41 8.87
CA GLY A 115 -4.37 2.94 8.04
C GLY A 115 -3.00 2.94 8.72
N ALA A 116 -2.00 2.42 8.02
CA ALA A 116 -0.60 2.45 8.41
C ALA A 116 -0.10 3.87 8.70
N GLY A 117 0.82 3.97 9.67
CA GLY A 117 1.32 5.25 10.16
C GLY A 117 0.30 6.07 10.97
N GLY A 118 -1.00 5.71 10.94
CA GLY A 118 -2.05 6.45 11.62
C GLY A 118 -2.43 7.76 10.94
N ILE A 119 -2.07 7.94 9.67
CA ILE A 119 -2.42 9.11 8.84
C ILE A 119 -3.59 8.75 7.93
N ASN A 120 -4.57 9.66 7.83
CA ASN A 120 -5.72 9.53 6.94
C ASN A 120 -5.65 10.53 5.77
N LEU A 121 -5.10 10.10 4.64
CA LEU A 121 -5.05 10.89 3.40
C LEU A 121 -6.42 11.04 2.70
N ARG A 122 -7.51 10.63 3.35
CA ARG A 122 -8.91 10.90 2.97
C ARG A 122 -9.66 11.71 4.03
N ALA A 123 -8.95 12.34 4.97
CA ALA A 123 -9.59 13.21 5.94
C ALA A 123 -10.35 14.34 5.23
N ASP A 124 -11.52 14.69 5.76
CA ASP A 124 -12.33 15.80 5.23
C ASP A 124 -11.53 17.12 5.26
N ASP A 125 -10.68 17.28 6.28
CA ASP A 125 -9.68 18.35 6.38
C ASP A 125 -8.27 17.75 6.22
N LEU A 126 -7.91 17.45 4.96
CA LEU A 126 -6.60 16.92 4.61
C LEU A 126 -5.47 17.86 5.05
N TYR A 127 -5.69 19.17 4.99
CA TYR A 127 -4.68 20.15 5.40
C TYR A 127 -4.38 20.03 6.89
N ALA A 128 -5.41 20.03 7.74
CA ALA A 128 -5.23 19.85 9.17
C ALA A 128 -4.61 18.48 9.51
N GLU A 129 -4.97 17.42 8.79
CA GLU A 129 -4.36 16.10 8.95
C GLU A 129 -2.85 16.16 8.68
N LEU A 130 -2.41 16.73 7.54
CA LEU A 130 -0.99 16.75 7.17
C LEU A 130 -0.12 17.55 8.16
N PHE A 131 -0.65 18.61 8.76
CA PHE A 131 0.09 19.49 9.67
C PHE A 131 -0.03 19.07 11.13
N GLY A 132 -1.14 18.43 11.50
CA GLY A 132 -1.40 17.94 12.86
C GLY A 132 -0.90 16.52 13.12
N HIS A 133 -0.50 15.79 12.08
CA HIS A 133 -0.08 14.39 12.22
C HIS A 133 1.29 14.24 12.89
N GLU A 134 1.31 13.46 13.97
CA GLU A 134 2.54 13.05 14.65
C GLU A 134 3.20 11.89 13.89
N VAL A 135 4.41 12.13 13.36
CA VAL A 135 5.19 11.13 12.65
C VAL A 135 5.57 9.97 13.59
N ARG A 136 5.32 8.73 13.15
CA ARG A 136 5.59 7.52 13.94
C ARG A 136 7.03 7.02 13.88
N ALA A 137 7.79 7.42 12.86
CA ALA A 137 9.21 7.11 12.77
C ALA A 137 9.99 7.88 13.86
N ASN A 138 11.17 7.40 14.24
CA ASN A 138 12.02 8.12 15.19
C ASN A 138 12.70 9.30 14.48
N THR A 139 11.95 10.38 14.24
CA THR A 139 12.48 11.60 13.65
C THR A 139 11.93 12.84 14.34
N SER A 140 12.77 13.87 14.41
CA SER A 140 12.41 15.22 14.84
C SER A 140 11.70 16.03 13.75
N MET A 141 11.64 15.54 12.51
CA MET A 141 10.94 16.20 11.41
C MET A 141 9.42 16.07 11.56
N PRO A 142 8.65 17.17 11.40
CA PRO A 142 7.21 17.06 11.21
C PRO A 142 6.91 16.42 9.84
N LEU A 143 5.66 15.99 9.64
CA LEU A 143 5.25 15.42 8.36
C LEU A 143 5.45 16.42 7.21
N VAL A 144 5.10 17.69 7.45
CA VAL A 144 5.33 18.82 6.53
C VAL A 144 5.96 19.97 7.29
N THR A 145 7.10 20.47 6.80
CA THR A 145 7.71 21.74 7.21
C THR A 145 7.51 22.77 6.09
N PRO A 146 6.60 23.74 6.25
CA PRO A 146 6.37 24.78 5.25
C PRO A 146 7.65 25.51 4.84
N GLY A 147 7.88 25.59 3.53
CA GLY A 147 9.04 26.25 2.94
C GLY A 147 10.32 25.41 2.92
N ASP A 148 10.35 24.21 3.52
CA ASP A 148 11.56 23.39 3.65
C ASP A 148 11.24 21.90 3.40
N PRO A 149 11.31 21.44 2.13
CA PRO A 149 11.12 20.03 1.78
C PRO A 149 12.10 19.09 2.46
N ASP A 150 13.36 19.51 2.64
CA ASP A 150 14.41 18.68 3.23
C ASP A 150 14.20 18.44 4.73
N LYS A 151 13.33 19.23 5.38
CA LYS A 151 12.87 19.02 6.76
C LYS A 151 11.45 18.48 6.84
N SER A 152 10.89 17.99 5.73
CA SER A 152 9.54 17.44 5.68
C SER A 152 9.60 15.93 5.54
N TRP A 153 9.14 15.21 6.57
CA TRP A 153 9.18 13.74 6.54
C TRP A 153 8.40 13.13 5.37
N LEU A 154 7.30 13.76 4.96
CA LEU A 154 6.55 13.38 3.76
C LEU A 154 7.44 13.37 2.51
N TYR A 155 8.26 14.41 2.32
CA TYR A 155 9.12 14.49 1.14
C TYR A 155 10.26 13.48 1.21
N THR A 156 10.87 13.27 2.37
CA THR A 156 11.88 12.22 2.59
C THR A 156 11.38 10.85 2.15
N LEU A 157 10.18 10.46 2.58
CA LEU A 157 9.59 9.16 2.22
C LEU A 157 9.26 9.03 0.73
N LEU A 158 8.96 10.13 0.03
CA LEU A 158 8.60 10.11 -1.39
C LEU A 158 9.80 10.23 -2.33
N SER A 159 10.91 10.77 -1.84
CA SER A 159 12.06 11.17 -2.66
C SER A 159 13.27 10.26 -2.56
N GLN A 160 13.35 9.41 -1.52
CA GLN A 160 14.50 8.55 -1.27
C GLN A 160 14.09 7.08 -1.35
N CYS A 161 14.90 6.26 -1.99
CA CYS A 161 14.70 4.81 -2.08
C CYS A 161 14.95 4.11 -0.75
N GLU A 162 15.93 4.61 0.02
CA GLU A 162 16.34 4.09 1.33
C GLU A 162 16.37 5.22 2.38
N PRO A 163 15.21 5.80 2.73
CA PRO A 163 15.15 6.85 3.74
C PRO A 163 15.57 6.31 5.11
N THR A 164 16.22 7.15 5.92
CA THR A 164 16.62 6.78 7.29
C THR A 164 15.97 7.69 8.33
N ASP A 165 15.72 7.14 9.52
CA ASP A 165 15.30 7.92 10.70
C ASP A 165 16.50 8.62 11.38
N ASP A 166 16.25 9.36 12.47
CA ASP A 166 17.30 10.16 13.15
C ASP A 166 18.39 9.28 13.82
N ASP A 167 18.12 7.98 14.03
CA ASP A 167 19.10 7.00 14.52
C ASP A 167 19.88 6.32 13.37
N GLY A 168 19.54 6.62 12.11
CA GLY A 168 20.12 6.00 10.93
C GLY A 168 19.53 4.63 10.58
N ASN A 169 18.40 4.25 11.17
CA ASN A 169 17.71 3.01 10.78
C ASN A 169 17.00 3.22 9.44
N ALA A 170 17.12 2.23 8.54
CA ALA A 170 16.38 2.24 7.29
C ALA A 170 14.87 2.18 7.55
N VAL A 171 14.14 3.07 6.90
CA VAL A 171 12.68 3.12 6.86
C VAL A 171 12.22 2.81 5.44
N THR A 172 11.02 2.26 5.29
CA THR A 172 10.47 1.99 3.96
C THR A 172 9.98 3.29 3.31
N HIS A 173 10.40 3.54 2.08
CA HIS A 173 9.88 4.63 1.25
C HIS A 173 8.39 4.45 0.92
N MET A 174 7.78 5.50 0.38
CA MET A 174 6.41 5.50 -0.12
C MET A 174 6.39 5.72 -1.64
N PRO A 175 5.57 4.98 -2.40
CA PRO A 175 4.56 4.01 -1.95
C PRO A 175 5.14 2.71 -1.39
N TYR A 176 4.54 2.21 -0.31
CA TYR A 176 5.00 0.99 0.35
C TYR A 176 4.99 -0.22 -0.60
N ASN A 177 6.06 -1.03 -0.56
CA ASN A 177 6.29 -2.19 -1.44
C ASN A 177 6.39 -1.90 -2.95
N ALA A 178 6.49 -0.63 -3.36
CA ALA A 178 6.82 -0.34 -4.74
C ALA A 178 8.31 -0.62 -5.02
N PRO A 179 8.67 -1.19 -6.19
CA PRO A 179 10.08 -1.37 -6.56
C PRO A 179 10.77 -0.04 -6.89
N THR A 180 9.99 1.01 -7.16
CA THR A 180 10.46 2.34 -7.52
C THR A 180 9.59 3.39 -6.84
N LEU A 181 10.14 4.60 -6.71
CA LEU A 181 9.39 5.77 -6.25
C LEU A 181 8.30 6.19 -7.25
N ALA A 182 7.43 7.09 -6.80
CA ALA A 182 6.41 7.70 -7.67
C ALA A 182 7.04 8.49 -8.82
N ARG A 183 6.24 8.85 -9.83
CA ARG A 183 6.73 9.59 -11.00
C ARG A 183 7.41 10.91 -10.58
N PRO A 184 8.58 11.27 -11.13
CA PRO A 184 9.34 12.44 -10.68
C PRO A 184 8.55 13.74 -10.69
N GLU A 185 7.71 13.97 -11.70
CA GLU A 185 6.89 15.18 -11.80
C GLU A 185 5.83 15.29 -10.69
N LEU A 186 5.38 14.16 -10.13
CA LEU A 186 4.44 14.15 -9.00
C LEU A 186 5.15 14.41 -7.67
N VAL A 187 6.34 13.85 -7.48
CA VAL A 187 7.14 14.11 -6.28
C VAL A 187 7.65 15.55 -6.29
N ALA A 188 8.06 16.06 -7.46
CA ALA A 188 8.39 17.47 -7.66
C ALA A 188 7.21 18.40 -7.39
N LYS A 189 5.96 18.00 -7.71
CA LYS A 189 4.76 18.76 -7.32
C LYS A 189 4.64 18.88 -5.79
N VAL A 190 4.87 17.79 -5.05
CA VAL A 190 4.87 17.84 -3.57
C VAL A 190 5.98 18.76 -3.07
N ARG A 191 7.19 18.64 -3.62
CA ARG A 191 8.31 19.52 -3.27
C ARG A 191 7.96 20.99 -3.49
N ALA A 192 7.50 21.34 -4.69
CA ALA A 192 7.16 22.72 -5.05
C ALA A 192 6.04 23.29 -4.17
N TRP A 193 5.06 22.46 -3.80
CA TRP A 193 4.01 22.84 -2.86
C TRP A 193 4.58 23.15 -1.47
N ILE A 194 5.48 22.30 -0.95
CA ILE A 194 6.16 22.55 0.33
C ILE A 194 7.01 23.82 0.25
N GLU A 195 7.81 24.01 -0.80
CA GLU A 195 8.65 25.20 -1.03
C GLU A 195 7.83 26.50 -1.07
N ALA A 196 6.62 26.45 -1.63
CA ALA A 196 5.68 27.57 -1.65
C ALA A 196 5.05 27.88 -0.28
N GLY A 197 5.47 27.20 0.78
CA GLY A 197 4.92 27.34 2.13
C GLY A 197 3.75 26.42 2.41
N ALA A 198 3.55 25.38 1.59
CA ALA A 198 2.48 24.39 1.72
C ALA A 198 1.10 25.06 1.91
N PRO A 199 0.63 25.91 0.98
CA PRO A 199 -0.69 26.54 1.10
C PRO A 199 -1.84 25.54 0.96
N GLU A 200 -3.00 25.85 1.55
CA GLU A 200 -4.26 25.10 1.35
C GLU A 200 -4.64 24.93 -0.13
#